data_AF-A0A534ZKT4-F1
#
_entry.id   AF-A0A534ZKT4-F1
#
_cell.length_a   1.000
_cell.length_b   1.000
_cell.length_c   1.000
_cell.angle_alpha   90.00
_cell.angle_beta   90.00
_cell.angle_gamma   90.00
#
_symmetry.space_group_name_H-M   'P 1'
#
loop_
_entity.id
_entity.type
_entity.pdbx_description
1 polymer ?
#
loop_
_entity_poly.entity_id
_entity_poly.type
_entity_poly.pdbx_seq_one_letter_code
_entity_poly.pdbx_strand_id
1 'polypeptide(L)' 'MQFEFEGSEGRISVRVWEHPGARRLVVIAHGYGEHIERYDHVARALRARGAAVYGPD' A
#
# COMPACT_ATOMS: atom_id res chain seq x y z
N MET A 1 7.29 -1.71 5.67
CA MET A 1 8.04 -2.76 4.93
C MET A 1 7.90 -2.51 3.42
N GLN A 2 8.79 -3.07 2.60
CA GLN A 2 8.64 -3.14 1.14
C GLN A 2 8.90 -4.56 0.65
N PHE A 3 8.20 -5.00 -0.40
CA PHE A 3 8.44 -6.26 -1.11
C PHE A 3 8.07 -6.11 -2.59
N GLU A 4 8.43 -7.09 -3.41
CA GLU A 4 8.08 -7.14 -4.83
C GLU A 4 7.34 -8.44 -5.16
N PHE A 5 6.52 -8.42 -6.21
CA PHE A 5 5.94 -9.63 -6.77
C PHE A 5 5.85 -9.56 -8.31
N GLU A 6 5.77 -10.71 -8.96
CA GLU A 6 5.59 -10.79 -10.42
C GLU A 6 4.15 -10.43 -10.79
N GLY A 7 3.96 -9.31 -11.48
CA GLY A 7 2.72 -8.92 -12.13
C GLY A 7 2.62 -9.46 -13.55
N SER A 8 1.47 -9.23 -14.20
CA SER A 8 1.26 -9.71 -15.59
C SER A 8 2.16 -9.05 -16.61
N GLU A 9 2.59 -7.80 -16.36
CA GLU A 9 3.42 -6.99 -17.26
C GLU A 9 4.84 -6.74 -16.72
N GLY A 10 5.24 -7.44 -15.66
CA GLY A 10 6.53 -7.26 -14.99
C GLY A 10 6.44 -7.20 -13.47
N ARG A 11 7.58 -6.99 -12.81
CA ARG A 11 7.66 -6.88 -11.35
C ARG A 11 7.01 -5.59 -10.85
N ILE A 12 6.27 -5.73 -9.76
CA ILE A 12 5.56 -4.65 -9.08
C ILE A 12 6.18 -4.46 -7.70
N SER A 13 6.54 -3.22 -7.37
CA SER A 13 7.00 -2.86 -6.02
C SER A 13 5.80 -2.60 -5.13
N VAL A 14 5.85 -3.05 -3.87
CA VAL A 14 4.76 -2.84 -2.92
C VAL A 14 5.30 -2.25 -1.64
N ARG A 15 4.77 -1.08 -1.29
CA ARG A 15 4.95 -0.48 0.02
C ARG A 15 3.87 -0.95 0.98
N VAL A 16 4.28 -1.29 2.20
CA VAL A 16 3.38 -1.78 3.25
C VAL A 16 3.45 -0.91 4.50
N TRP A 17 2.28 -0.43 4.90
CA TRP A 17 2.04 0.18 6.21
C TRP A 17 1.40 -0.86 7.12
N GLU A 18 2.26 -1.57 7.84
CA GLU A 18 1.87 -2.69 8.69
C GLU A 18 1.09 -2.23 9.92
N HIS A 19 0.08 -3.02 10.30
CA HIS A 19 -0.65 -2.84 11.54
C HIS A 19 -0.79 -4.21 12.24
N PRO A 20 -0.06 -4.49 13.33
CA PRO A 20 -0.01 -5.82 13.96
C PRO A 20 -1.38 -6.38 14.40
N GLY A 21 -2.32 -5.51 14.76
CA GLY A 21 -3.71 -5.87 15.07
C GLY A 21 -4.72 -5.49 13.99
N ALA A 22 -4.30 -5.53 12.71
CA ALA A 22 -5.15 -5.11 11.61
C ALA A 22 -6.47 -5.88 11.60
N ARG A 23 -7.60 -5.16 11.56
CA ARG A 23 -8.93 -5.76 11.41
C ARG A 23 -9.37 -5.82 9.96
N ARG A 24 -8.67 -5.11 9.08
CA ARG A 24 -8.95 -4.98 7.65
C ARG A 24 -7.65 -4.82 6.88
N LEU A 25 -7.65 -5.29 5.64
CA LEU A 25 -6.61 -5.02 4.66
C LEU A 25 -7.16 -4.01 3.65
N VAL A 26 -6.36 -2.99 3.31
CA VAL A 26 -6.70 -2.02 2.27
C VAL A 26 -5.58 -1.99 1.24
N VAL A 27 -5.95 -2.04 -0.03
CA VAL A 27 -5.03 -1.83 -1.15
C VAL A 27 -5.32 -0.45 -1.75
N ILE A 28 -4.31 0.40 -1.86
CA ILE A 28 -4.40 1.68 -2.55
C ILE A 28 -3.77 1.52 -3.94
N ALA A 29 -4.54 1.78 -4.98
CA ALA A 29 -4.03 1.97 -6.34
C ALA A 29 -3.87 3.47 -6.60
N HIS A 30 -2.68 3.91 -7.01
CA HIS A 30 -2.43 5.31 -7.32
C HIS A 30 -2.99 5.69 -8.71
N GLY A 31 -3.03 7.00 -9.00
CA GLY A 31 -3.45 7.51 -10.29
C GLY A 31 -2.41 7.32 -11.41
N TYR A 32 -2.83 7.62 -12.64
CA TYR A 32 -1.95 7.61 -13.82
C TYR A 32 -0.80 8.63 -13.65
N GLY A 33 0.44 8.16 -13.83
CA GLY A 33 1.65 8.98 -13.68
C GLY A 33 1.95 9.40 -12.23
N GLU A 34 1.24 8.83 -11.26
CA GLU A 34 1.55 9.01 -9.84
C GLU A 34 2.38 7.86 -9.30
N HIS A 35 2.74 7.97 -8.02
CA HIS A 35 3.43 6.93 -7.27
C HIS A 35 2.83 6.78 -5.88
N ILE A 36 2.94 5.59 -5.30
CA ILE A 36 2.29 5.25 -4.04
C ILE A 36 2.74 6.10 -2.84
N GLU A 37 3.98 6.57 -2.82
CA GLU A 37 4.54 7.46 -1.78
C GLU A 37 3.67 8.68 -1.51
N ARG A 38 3.00 9.22 -2.53
CA ARG A 38 2.12 10.40 -2.41
C ARG A 38 0.94 10.17 -1.48
N TYR A 39 0.56 8.91 -1.28
CA TYR A 39 -0.56 8.48 -0.45
C TYR A 39 -0.16 8.11 0.99
N ASP A 40 1.08 8.36 1.43
CA ASP A 40 1.53 8.03 2.80
C ASP A 40 0.59 8.59 3.88
N HIS A 41 0.08 9.80 3.69
CA HIS A 41 -0.88 10.42 4.60
C HIS A 41 -2.23 9.68 4.66
N VAL A 42 -2.73 9.18 3.52
CA VAL A 42 -3.96 8.36 3.44
C VAL A 42 -3.73 7.01 4.11
N ALA A 43 -2.60 6.36 3.81
CA ALA A 43 -2.23 5.09 4.41
C ALA A 43 -2.11 5.20 5.95
N ARG A 44 -1.50 6.28 6.46
CA ARG A 44 -1.47 6.57 7.91
C ARG A 44 -2.86 6.76 8.51
N ALA A 45 -3.74 7.49 7.82
CA ALA A 45 -5.10 7.73 8.28
C ALA A 45 -5.94 6.43 8.33
N LEU A 46 -5.77 5.54 7.35
CA LEU A 46 -6.41 4.22 7.34
C LEU A 46 -5.81 3.29 8.40
N ARG A 47 -4.48 3.32 8.56
CA ARG A 47 -3.76 2.58 9.60
C ARG A 47 -4.24 2.96 11.00
N ALA A 48 -4.42 4.26 11.27
CA ALA A 48 -4.96 4.76 12.54
C ALA A 48 -6.38 4.23 12.84
N ARG A 49 -7.11 3.78 11.81
CA ARG A 49 -8.42 3.16 11.93
C ARG A 49 -8.36 1.62 11.99
N GLY A 50 -7.17 1.04 12.10
CA GLY A 50 -6.96 -0.41 12.27
C GLY A 50 -6.81 -1.19 10.98
N ALA A 51 -6.37 -0.56 9.89
CA ALA A 51 -6.04 -1.24 8.64
C ALA A 51 -4.53 -1.54 8.53
N ALA A 52 -4.18 -2.70 7.95
CA ALA A 52 -2.90 -2.85 7.27
C ALA A 52 -3.10 -2.36 5.82
N VAL A 53 -2.20 -1.51 5.34
CA VAL A 53 -2.34 -0.88 4.02
C VAL A 53 -1.21 -1.33 3.13
N TYR A 54 -1.56 -1.75 1.92
CA TYR A 54 -0.65 -2.17 0.87
C TYR A 54 -0.82 -1.22 -0.31
N GLY A 55 0.28 -0.80 -0.88
CA GLY A 55 0.28 0.14 -1.98
C GLY A 55 1.29 -0.29 -3.03
N PRO A 56 0.83 -0.92 -4.12
CA PRO A 56 1.64 -1.23 -5.29
C PRO A 56 2.03 0.03 -6.06
N ASP A 57 3.19 -0.02 -6.71
CA ASP A 57 3.74 0.97 -7.64
C ASP A 57 4.17 0.29 -8.96
#